data_AF-A0AAJ3ED84-F1
#
_entry.id   AF-A0AAJ3ED84-F1
#
_cell.length_a   1.000
_cell.length_b   1.000
_cell.length_c   1.000
_cell.angle_alpha   90.00
_cell.angle_beta   90.00
_cell.angle_gamma   90.00
#
_symmetry.space_group_name_H-M   'P 1'
#
loop_
_entity.id
_entity.type
_entity.pdbx_description
1 polymer ?
#
loop_
_entity_poly.entity_id
_entity_poly.type
_entity_poly.pdbx_seq_one_letter_code
_entity_poly.pdbx_strand_id
1 'polypeptide(L)'
;MSQSKYPTDTFRRFSMVLEARAGEMGAKAFSLGDGIVTADVAVDEAGPLTWALAIHADSLARLGGISPPGANMLPFTMVEDESAPYGNLCVMQSGSIPASIGFNFLDAALEHCICIGMKHLGYTPEEWADLPNNQQVIPIEPYFENLKTQWVTEELESSERVQLVINLPNLYTKELLQQNMLDERMETAEQPDKPQLSRAVNFGSMR
;
A
#
# COMPACT_ATOMS: atom_id res chain seq x y z
N MET A 1 20.93 -27.27 -2.42
CA MET A 1 19.55 -27.18 -2.94
C MET A 1 19.58 -26.22 -4.13
N SER A 2 19.05 -26.64 -5.28
CA SER A 2 18.99 -25.80 -6.49
C SER A 2 18.01 -24.65 -6.26
N GLN A 3 18.47 -23.40 -6.26
CA GLN A 3 17.57 -22.23 -6.25
C GLN A 3 16.77 -22.25 -7.56
N SER A 4 15.46 -22.46 -7.49
CA SER A 4 14.61 -22.36 -8.69
C SER A 4 14.53 -20.89 -9.09
N LYS A 5 15.10 -20.54 -10.25
CA LYS A 5 14.83 -19.24 -10.87
C LYS A 5 13.36 -19.19 -11.27
N TYR A 6 12.66 -18.16 -10.84
CA TYR A 6 11.28 -17.92 -11.26
C TYR A 6 11.23 -17.67 -12.79
N PRO A 7 10.16 -18.09 -13.47
CA PRO A 7 9.91 -17.67 -14.85
C PRO A 7 10.00 -16.13 -14.98
N THR A 8 10.59 -15.64 -16.07
CA THR A 8 10.78 -14.20 -16.31
C THR A 8 9.47 -13.42 -16.29
N ASP A 9 8.35 -14.09 -16.56
CA ASP A 9 7.00 -13.52 -16.61
C ASP A 9 6.28 -13.50 -15.24
N THR A 10 6.89 -14.02 -14.18
CA THR A 10 6.21 -14.18 -12.88
C THR A 10 5.80 -12.84 -12.28
N PHE A 11 6.64 -11.82 -12.35
CA PHE A 11 6.29 -10.51 -11.79
C PHE A 11 5.13 -9.86 -12.52
N ARG A 12 5.12 -9.92 -13.85
CA ARG A 12 4.01 -9.39 -14.66
C ARG A 12 2.69 -10.03 -14.26
N ARG A 13 2.67 -11.34 -14.01
CA ARG A 13 1.49 -12.04 -13.51
C ARG A 13 1.08 -11.57 -12.12
N PHE A 14 2.03 -11.31 -11.23
CA PHE A 14 1.75 -10.73 -9.91
C PHE A 14 1.14 -9.34 -10.04
N SER A 15 1.72 -8.46 -10.86
CA SER A 15 1.15 -7.13 -11.11
C SER A 15 -0.28 -7.22 -11.63
N MET A 16 -0.56 -8.10 -12.59
CA MET A 16 -1.93 -8.31 -13.10
C MET A 16 -2.93 -8.74 -12.01
N VAL A 17 -2.51 -9.64 -11.11
CA VAL A 17 -3.37 -10.07 -10.00
C VAL A 17 -3.53 -8.94 -8.99
N LEU A 18 -2.46 -8.22 -8.64
CA LEU A 18 -2.52 -7.08 -7.73
C LEU A 18 -3.42 -5.97 -8.25
N GLU A 19 -3.40 -5.67 -9.56
CA GLU A 19 -4.32 -4.71 -10.17
C GLU A 19 -5.79 -5.15 -10.04
N ALA A 20 -6.07 -6.42 -10.32
CA ALA A 20 -7.42 -6.97 -10.15
C ALA A 20 -7.88 -6.89 -8.68
N ARG A 21 -6.99 -7.25 -7.74
CA ARG A 21 -7.25 -7.20 -6.29
C ARG A 21 -7.48 -5.79 -5.79
N ALA A 22 -6.64 -4.84 -6.18
CA ALA A 22 -6.82 -3.43 -5.89
C ALA A 22 -8.17 -2.91 -6.41
N GLY A 23 -8.56 -3.37 -7.60
CA GLY A 23 -9.88 -3.13 -8.17
C GLY A 23 -11.01 -3.66 -7.29
N GLU A 24 -10.93 -4.88 -6.77
CA GLU A 24 -11.89 -5.44 -5.80
C GLU A 24 -11.86 -4.65 -4.48
N MET A 25 -10.69 -4.12 -4.12
CA MET A 25 -10.50 -3.28 -2.95
C MET A 25 -10.99 -1.84 -3.15
N GLY A 26 -11.41 -1.47 -4.36
CA GLY A 26 -12.00 -0.17 -4.65
C GLY A 26 -10.99 0.89 -5.08
N ALA A 27 -9.73 0.56 -5.32
CA ALA A 27 -8.84 1.43 -6.08
C ALA A 27 -9.10 1.17 -7.57
N LYS A 28 -9.54 2.17 -8.33
CA LYS A 28 -9.90 2.00 -9.77
C LYS A 28 -9.14 2.93 -10.69
N ALA A 29 -8.60 4.01 -10.15
CA ALA A 29 -7.97 5.07 -10.91
C ALA A 29 -6.44 5.05 -10.70
N PHE A 30 -5.81 3.95 -11.09
CA PHE A 30 -4.35 3.78 -11.09
C PHE A 30 -3.95 2.69 -12.11
N SER A 31 -2.65 2.54 -12.38
CA SER A 31 -2.10 1.42 -13.16
C SER A 31 -0.75 0.99 -12.59
N LEU A 32 -0.55 -0.33 -12.40
CA LEU A 32 0.76 -0.92 -12.07
C LEU A 32 1.51 -1.39 -13.32
N GLY A 33 0.81 -1.59 -14.44
CA GLY A 33 1.32 -2.19 -15.68
C GLY A 33 1.26 -1.28 -16.92
N ASP A 34 1.65 -0.01 -16.81
CA ASP A 34 1.70 0.98 -17.91
C ASP A 34 0.38 1.13 -18.72
N GLY A 35 -0.75 0.82 -18.10
CA GLY A 35 -2.09 0.99 -18.65
C GLY A 35 -2.47 2.47 -18.82
N ILE A 36 -3.41 2.72 -19.74
CA ILE A 36 -3.92 4.07 -20.00
C ILE A 36 -4.81 4.50 -18.83
N VAL A 37 -4.38 5.53 -18.11
CA VAL A 37 -5.15 6.21 -17.05
C VAL A 37 -5.81 7.46 -17.64
N THR A 38 -7.00 7.82 -17.16
CA THR A 38 -7.70 9.02 -17.62
C THR A 38 -6.94 10.29 -17.24
N ALA A 39 -6.97 11.31 -18.10
CA ALA A 39 -6.14 12.50 -17.94
C ALA A 39 -6.44 13.31 -16.67
N ASP A 40 -7.67 13.23 -16.14
CA ASP A 40 -8.06 13.83 -14.86
C ASP A 40 -7.37 13.19 -13.65
N VAL A 41 -6.98 11.92 -13.76
CA VAL A 41 -6.28 11.16 -12.71
C VAL A 41 -4.77 11.24 -12.90
N ALA A 42 -4.30 11.24 -14.16
CA ALA A 42 -2.88 11.20 -14.49
C ALA A 42 -2.08 12.47 -14.12
N VAL A 43 -2.77 13.54 -13.68
CA VAL A 43 -2.14 14.79 -13.25
C VAL A 43 -1.68 14.72 -11.78
N ASP A 44 -2.26 13.81 -10.99
CA ASP A 44 -1.93 13.63 -9.57
C ASP A 44 -1.00 12.42 -9.36
N GLU A 45 -0.14 12.50 -8.33
CA GLU A 45 0.69 11.35 -7.92
C GLU A 45 -0.19 10.28 -7.26
N ALA A 46 -0.66 9.33 -8.07
CA ALA A 46 -1.58 8.28 -7.67
C ALA A 46 -0.93 6.90 -7.62
N GLY A 47 -1.21 6.16 -6.54
CA GLY A 47 -0.67 4.83 -6.27
C GLY A 47 -1.75 3.76 -6.39
N PRO A 48 -1.43 2.51 -5.98
CA PRO A 48 -0.22 2.05 -5.29
C PRO A 48 1.01 1.90 -6.20
N LEU A 49 2.22 1.89 -5.62
CA LEU A 49 3.49 1.63 -6.35
C LEU A 49 4.11 0.29 -5.92
N THR A 50 4.45 -0.56 -6.89
CA THR A 50 4.92 -1.94 -6.63
C THR A 50 6.18 -2.02 -5.76
N TRP A 51 7.12 -1.09 -5.91
CA TRP A 51 8.34 -1.07 -5.11
C TRP A 51 8.05 -0.71 -3.64
N ALA A 52 7.10 0.19 -3.38
CA ALA A 52 6.71 0.57 -2.03
C ALA A 52 5.95 -0.57 -1.35
N LEU A 53 5.09 -1.27 -2.09
CA LEU A 53 4.45 -2.51 -1.63
C LEU A 53 5.48 -3.58 -1.28
N ALA A 54 6.56 -3.70 -2.04
CA ALA A 54 7.63 -4.66 -1.76
C ALA A 54 8.40 -4.34 -0.47
N ILE A 55 8.67 -3.06 -0.20
CA ILE A 55 9.26 -2.62 1.07
C ILE A 55 8.31 -2.98 2.22
N HIS A 56 7.03 -2.64 2.10
CA HIS A 56 6.05 -2.92 3.14
C HIS A 56 5.89 -4.43 3.39
N ALA A 57 5.86 -5.23 2.33
CA ALA A 57 5.82 -6.69 2.42
C ALA A 57 7.05 -7.25 3.16
N ASP A 58 8.25 -6.69 2.96
CA ASP A 58 9.45 -7.10 3.72
C ASP A 58 9.32 -6.74 5.20
N SER A 59 8.79 -5.56 5.52
CA SER A 59 8.49 -5.18 6.91
C SER A 59 7.51 -6.15 7.58
N LEU A 60 6.44 -6.54 6.88
CA LEU A 60 5.49 -7.55 7.36
C LEU A 60 6.17 -8.91 7.58
N ALA A 61 7.03 -9.33 6.65
CA ALA A 61 7.78 -10.57 6.78
C ALA A 61 8.76 -10.54 7.97
N ARG A 62 9.38 -9.39 8.25
CA ARG A 62 10.26 -9.19 9.42
C ARG A 62 9.49 -9.29 10.72
N LEU A 63 8.35 -8.60 10.82
CA LEU A 63 7.47 -8.62 11.99
C LEU A 63 6.91 -10.02 12.25
N GLY A 64 6.59 -10.77 11.19
CA GLY A 64 6.18 -12.18 11.28
C GLY A 64 7.31 -13.16 11.63
N GLY A 65 8.56 -12.67 11.80
CA GLY A 65 9.73 -13.50 12.09
C GLY A 65 10.19 -14.37 10.92
N ILE A 66 9.73 -14.06 9.70
CA ILE A 66 10.09 -14.77 8.47
C ILE A 66 11.41 -14.24 7.93
N SER A 67 11.51 -12.93 7.70
CA SER A 67 12.76 -12.27 7.28
C SER A 67 13.57 -11.85 8.52
N PRO A 68 14.85 -12.22 8.67
CA PRO A 68 15.67 -11.69 9.76
C PRO A 68 16.13 -10.25 9.46
N PRO A 69 16.55 -9.48 10.49
CA PRO A 69 17.13 -8.16 10.31
C PRO A 69 18.24 -8.15 9.25
N GLY A 70 18.23 -7.16 8.35
CA GLY A 70 19.22 -7.01 7.28
C GLY A 70 19.15 -8.02 6.13
N ALA A 71 18.20 -8.97 6.12
CA ALA A 71 18.01 -9.88 4.98
C ALA A 71 16.56 -9.92 4.52
N ASN A 72 16.37 -9.93 3.19
CA ASN A 72 15.07 -10.08 2.57
C ASN A 72 14.91 -11.55 2.11
N MET A 73 13.94 -12.26 2.68
CA MET A 73 13.63 -13.65 2.34
C MET A 73 12.54 -13.78 1.26
N LEU A 74 11.92 -12.67 0.87
CA LEU A 74 10.86 -12.61 -0.14
C LEU A 74 11.41 -12.84 -1.55
N PRO A 75 10.59 -13.36 -2.48
CA PRO A 75 11.00 -13.59 -3.86
C PRO A 75 10.97 -12.33 -4.73
N PHE A 76 10.93 -11.16 -4.12
CA PHE A 76 11.00 -9.87 -4.79
C PHE A 76 11.73 -8.85 -3.91
N THR A 77 12.26 -7.81 -4.55
CA THR A 77 12.95 -6.70 -3.89
C THR A 77 12.82 -5.43 -4.73
N MET A 78 13.19 -4.32 -4.13
CA MET A 78 13.27 -3.02 -4.78
C MET A 78 14.72 -2.78 -5.21
N VAL A 79 14.89 -2.31 -6.44
CA VAL A 79 16.18 -1.90 -7.00
C VAL A 79 16.06 -0.50 -7.57
N GLU A 80 17.15 0.26 -7.47
CA GLU A 80 17.25 1.57 -8.11
C GLU A 80 17.34 1.37 -9.64
N ASP A 81 16.50 2.09 -10.37
CA ASP A 81 16.48 2.10 -11.84
C ASP A 81 16.06 3.49 -12.32
N GLU A 82 17.01 4.24 -12.89
CA GLU A 82 16.79 5.60 -13.40
C GLU A 82 15.74 5.67 -14.51
N SER A 83 15.44 4.54 -15.17
CA SER A 83 14.40 4.47 -16.21
C SER A 83 13.00 4.23 -15.65
N ALA A 84 12.89 3.83 -14.38
CA ALA A 84 11.61 3.59 -13.74
C ALA A 84 10.96 4.88 -13.24
N PRO A 85 9.62 4.96 -13.21
CA PRO A 85 8.91 6.02 -12.49
C PRO A 85 9.39 6.08 -11.04
N TYR A 86 9.77 7.28 -10.57
CA TYR A 86 10.34 7.50 -9.24
C TYR A 86 11.70 6.83 -8.97
N GLY A 87 12.42 6.39 -10.01
CA GLY A 87 13.78 5.85 -9.89
C GLY A 87 13.89 4.48 -9.22
N ASN A 88 12.77 3.80 -9.00
CA ASN A 88 12.70 2.54 -8.24
C ASN A 88 11.84 1.52 -8.95
N LEU A 89 12.32 0.27 -9.01
CA LEU A 89 11.64 -0.85 -9.64
C LEU A 89 11.54 -2.03 -8.68
N CYS A 90 10.39 -2.69 -8.67
CA CYS A 90 10.24 -3.98 -8.00
C CYS A 90 10.62 -5.11 -8.96
N VAL A 91 11.53 -5.99 -8.55
CA VAL A 91 12.05 -7.08 -9.36
C VAL A 91 11.96 -8.42 -8.62
N MET A 92 11.81 -9.51 -9.37
CA MET A 92 11.89 -10.85 -8.81
C MET A 92 13.32 -11.22 -8.46
N GLN A 93 13.50 -11.90 -7.34
CA GLN A 93 14.78 -12.46 -6.92
C GLN A 93 14.61 -13.88 -6.38
N SER A 94 15.73 -14.56 -6.14
CA SER A 94 15.73 -15.81 -5.39
C SER A 94 15.35 -15.54 -3.93
N GLY A 95 14.09 -15.79 -3.57
CA GLY A 95 13.64 -15.83 -2.19
C GLY A 95 13.83 -17.21 -1.57
N SER A 96 13.84 -17.26 -0.24
CA SER A 96 13.82 -18.51 0.53
C SER A 96 12.42 -18.95 0.93
N ILE A 97 11.41 -18.10 0.68
CA ILE A 97 10.00 -18.45 0.90
C ILE A 97 9.25 -18.65 -0.41
N PRO A 98 8.17 -19.45 -0.40
CA PRO A 98 7.27 -19.61 -1.55
C PRO A 98 6.72 -18.28 -2.06
N ALA A 99 6.66 -18.14 -3.39
CA ALA A 99 6.09 -16.96 -4.04
C ALA A 99 4.63 -16.68 -3.69
N SER A 100 3.85 -17.70 -3.35
CA SER A 100 2.48 -17.54 -2.83
C SER A 100 2.44 -16.81 -1.49
N ILE A 101 3.39 -17.09 -0.60
CA ILE A 101 3.49 -16.40 0.70
C ILE A 101 3.94 -14.96 0.49
N GLY A 102 4.96 -14.75 -0.36
CA GLY A 102 5.38 -13.40 -0.73
C GLY A 102 4.25 -12.57 -1.34
N PHE A 103 3.44 -13.18 -2.21
CA PHE A 103 2.28 -12.55 -2.81
C PHE A 103 1.24 -12.13 -1.76
N ASN A 104 0.97 -12.97 -0.75
CA ASN A 104 0.04 -12.60 0.33
C ASN A 104 0.51 -11.36 1.10
N PHE A 105 1.83 -11.19 1.30
CA PHE A 105 2.36 -9.96 1.90
C PHE A 105 2.19 -8.73 1.00
N LEU A 106 2.32 -8.88 -0.32
CA LEU A 106 2.01 -7.81 -1.27
C LEU A 106 0.52 -7.45 -1.26
N ASP A 107 -0.37 -8.45 -1.22
CA ASP A 107 -1.83 -8.23 -1.17
C ASP A 107 -2.24 -7.52 0.13
N ALA A 108 -1.65 -7.91 1.26
CA ALA A 108 -1.86 -7.24 2.55
C ALA A 108 -1.33 -5.80 2.55
N ALA A 109 -0.13 -5.58 2.00
CA ALA A 109 0.44 -4.24 1.86
C ALA A 109 -0.41 -3.35 0.93
N LEU A 110 -0.97 -3.94 -0.12
CA LEU A 110 -1.86 -3.29 -1.07
C LEU A 110 -3.17 -2.85 -0.40
N GLU A 111 -3.82 -3.75 0.33
CA GLU A 111 -5.04 -3.42 1.06
C GLU A 111 -4.80 -2.30 2.06
N HIS A 112 -3.69 -2.37 2.79
CA HIS A 112 -3.30 -1.33 3.72
C HIS A 112 -3.12 0.03 3.04
N CYS A 113 -2.40 0.08 1.91
CA CYS A 113 -2.21 1.29 1.13
C CYS A 113 -3.54 1.92 0.72
N ILE A 114 -4.47 1.11 0.22
CA ILE A 114 -5.81 1.55 -0.17
C ILE A 114 -6.58 2.09 1.04
N CYS A 115 -6.55 1.40 2.17
CA CYS A 115 -7.21 1.83 3.40
C CYS A 115 -6.64 3.14 3.93
N ILE A 116 -5.32 3.35 3.87
CA ILE A 116 -4.69 4.62 4.24
C ILE A 116 -5.19 5.75 3.33
N GLY A 117 -5.33 5.51 2.02
CA GLY A 117 -5.91 6.47 1.08
C GLY A 117 -7.34 6.85 1.42
N MET A 118 -8.20 5.85 1.65
CA MET A 118 -9.60 6.05 2.08
C MET A 118 -9.67 6.87 3.37
N LYS A 119 -8.90 6.47 4.39
CA LYS A 119 -8.85 7.14 5.69
C LYS A 119 -8.39 8.59 5.56
N HIS A 120 -7.35 8.83 4.77
CA HIS A 120 -6.80 10.17 4.57
C HIS A 120 -7.82 11.11 3.93
N LEU A 121 -8.60 10.61 2.97
CA LEU A 121 -9.65 11.36 2.29
C LEU A 121 -10.97 11.43 3.10
N GLY A 122 -11.04 10.74 4.24
CA GLY A 122 -12.17 10.79 5.16
C GLY A 122 -13.36 9.91 4.77
N TYR A 123 -13.16 8.97 3.84
CA TYR A 123 -14.20 8.06 3.37
C TYR A 123 -14.13 6.72 4.10
N THR A 124 -15.29 6.21 4.53
CA THR A 124 -15.39 4.80 4.91
C THR A 124 -15.29 3.91 3.66
N PRO A 125 -14.91 2.62 3.80
CA PRO A 125 -14.96 1.67 2.70
C PRO A 125 -16.30 1.61 1.95
N GLU A 126 -17.43 1.78 2.65
CA GLU A 126 -18.76 1.84 2.04
C GLU A 126 -18.96 3.12 1.22
N GLU A 127 -18.67 4.29 1.80
CA GLU A 127 -18.79 5.57 1.09
C GLU A 127 -17.86 5.63 -0.13
N TRP A 128 -16.67 5.05 0.00
CA TRP A 128 -15.70 4.95 -1.08
C TRP A 128 -16.24 4.14 -2.26
N ALA A 129 -16.92 3.03 -1.99
CA ALA A 129 -17.48 2.15 -3.02
C ALA A 129 -18.55 2.85 -3.88
N ASP A 130 -19.23 3.85 -3.31
CA ASP A 130 -20.26 4.65 -3.99
C ASP A 130 -19.67 5.81 -4.82
N LEU A 131 -18.37 6.11 -4.71
CA LEU A 131 -17.71 7.13 -5.52
C LEU A 131 -17.63 6.72 -7.00
N PRO A 132 -17.66 7.68 -7.94
CA PRO A 132 -17.31 7.43 -9.32
C PRO A 132 -15.90 6.81 -9.45
N ASN A 133 -15.69 5.90 -10.40
CA ASN A 133 -14.42 5.20 -10.58
C ASN A 133 -13.20 6.15 -10.70
N ASN A 134 -13.36 7.32 -11.32
CA ASN A 134 -12.29 8.29 -11.48
C ASN A 134 -11.98 9.09 -10.20
N GLN A 135 -12.80 8.96 -9.16
CA GLN A 135 -12.57 9.54 -7.83
C GLN A 135 -12.03 8.51 -6.83
N GLN A 136 -12.00 7.24 -7.20
CA GLN A 136 -11.43 6.14 -6.43
C GLN A 136 -9.90 6.04 -6.63
N VAL A 137 -9.21 7.16 -6.36
CA VAL A 137 -7.76 7.38 -6.51
C VAL A 137 -7.07 7.27 -5.16
N ILE A 138 -5.96 6.54 -5.07
CA ILE A 138 -5.19 6.43 -3.82
C ILE A 138 -4.03 7.43 -3.84
N PRO A 139 -4.04 8.49 -3.01
CA PRO A 139 -2.91 9.40 -2.92
C PRO A 139 -1.70 8.66 -2.34
N ILE A 140 -0.52 8.87 -2.94
CA ILE A 140 0.69 8.13 -2.57
C ILE A 140 1.29 8.64 -1.25
N GLU A 141 1.27 9.95 -1.03
CA GLU A 141 1.99 10.60 0.06
C GLU A 141 1.56 10.12 1.46
N PRO A 142 0.25 9.98 1.77
CA PRO A 142 -0.17 9.46 3.07
C PRO A 142 0.34 8.04 3.32
N TYR A 143 0.43 7.22 2.28
CA TYR A 143 0.97 5.87 2.38
C TYR A 143 2.48 5.88 2.60
N PHE A 144 3.23 6.75 1.93
CA PHE A 144 4.68 6.87 2.17
C PHE A 144 5.02 7.38 3.56
N GLU A 145 4.28 8.36 4.05
CA GLU A 145 4.47 8.83 5.42
C GLU A 145 4.14 7.73 6.43
N ASN A 146 3.08 6.95 6.19
CA ASN A 146 2.80 5.78 7.02
C ASN A 146 3.92 4.73 6.97
N LEU A 147 4.43 4.43 5.78
CA LEU A 147 5.52 3.46 5.57
C LEU A 147 6.77 3.87 6.35
N LYS A 148 7.20 5.13 6.23
CA LYS A 148 8.39 5.67 6.91
C LYS A 148 8.23 5.72 8.43
N THR A 149 7.05 6.10 8.92
CA THR A 149 6.87 6.37 10.35
C THR A 149 6.47 5.14 11.15
N GLN A 150 5.89 4.12 10.51
CA GLN A 150 5.35 2.95 11.21
C GLN A 150 5.99 1.64 10.78
N TRP A 151 6.42 1.50 9.53
CA TRP A 151 6.78 0.20 8.95
C TRP A 151 8.25 0.08 8.55
N VAL A 152 8.98 1.17 8.40
CA VAL A 152 10.40 1.18 8.03
C VAL A 152 11.13 2.02 9.06
N THR A 153 11.28 1.46 10.25
CA THR A 153 11.83 2.17 11.41
C THR A 153 13.10 1.49 11.90
N GLU A 154 13.97 2.25 12.58
CA GLU A 154 15.22 1.69 13.14
C GLU A 154 14.94 0.59 14.17
N GLU A 155 13.78 0.63 14.84
CA GLU A 155 13.36 -0.38 15.79
C GLU A 155 13.19 -1.76 15.13
N LEU A 156 12.71 -1.83 13.88
CA LEU A 156 12.58 -3.08 13.13
C LEU A 156 13.91 -3.79 12.88
N GLU A 157 15.00 -3.02 12.84
CA GLU A 157 16.34 -3.55 12.60
C GLU A 157 17.07 -3.95 13.88
N SER A 158 16.76 -3.29 14.99
CA SER A 158 17.56 -3.33 16.23
C SER A 158 16.84 -3.87 17.46
N SER A 159 15.51 -3.96 17.46
CA SER A 159 14.73 -4.37 18.62
C SER A 159 14.66 -5.88 18.81
N GLU A 160 14.47 -6.30 20.06
CA GLU A 160 14.10 -7.68 20.36
C GLU A 160 12.71 -8.02 19.81
N ARG A 161 12.51 -9.27 19.37
CA ARG A 161 11.25 -9.74 18.76
C ARG A 161 10.01 -9.44 19.60
N VAL A 162 10.12 -9.55 20.92
CA VAL A 162 8.99 -9.29 21.83
C VAL A 162 8.56 -7.83 21.75
N GLN A 163 9.52 -6.91 21.67
CA GLN A 163 9.24 -5.48 21.56
C GLN A 163 8.57 -5.13 20.22
N LEU A 164 8.98 -5.80 19.14
CA LEU A 164 8.36 -5.66 17.82
C LEU A 164 6.90 -6.11 17.81
N VAL A 165 6.56 -7.18 18.54
CA VAL A 165 5.17 -7.66 18.65
C VAL A 165 4.33 -6.68 19.48
N ILE A 166 4.88 -6.12 20.57
CA ILE A 166 4.16 -5.15 21.41
C ILE A 166 3.87 -3.86 20.64
N ASN A 167 4.84 -3.41 19.84
CA ASN A 167 4.74 -2.19 19.06
C ASN A 167 4.28 -2.44 17.61
N LEU A 168 3.56 -3.55 17.38
CA LEU A 168 3.13 -3.91 16.04
C LEU A 168 2.25 -2.80 15.45
N PRO A 169 2.61 -2.21 14.30
CA PRO A 169 1.77 -1.23 13.64
C PRO A 169 0.42 -1.81 13.26
N ASN A 170 -0.62 -0.97 13.26
CA ASN A 170 -1.95 -1.39 12.83
C ASN A 170 -1.96 -1.63 11.32
N LEU A 171 -2.06 -2.90 10.92
CA LEU A 171 -2.33 -3.27 9.55
C LEU A 171 -3.82 -3.10 9.24
N TYR A 172 -4.20 -1.95 8.67
CA TYR A 172 -5.57 -1.73 8.20
C TYR A 172 -5.99 -2.76 7.13
N THR A 173 -7.12 -3.40 7.39
CA THR A 173 -7.98 -4.04 6.40
C THR A 173 -9.23 -3.19 6.21
N LYS A 174 -10.04 -3.47 5.18
CA LYS A 174 -11.32 -2.79 4.99
C LYS A 174 -12.23 -2.91 6.20
N GLU A 175 -12.35 -4.10 6.77
CA GLU A 175 -13.22 -4.36 7.92
C GLU A 175 -12.77 -3.56 9.13
N LEU A 176 -11.46 -3.57 9.40
CA LEU A 176 -10.88 -2.82 10.51
C LEU A 176 -11.03 -1.31 10.31
N LEU A 177 -10.83 -0.81 9.09
CA LEU A 177 -11.00 0.61 8.78
C LEU A 177 -12.46 1.04 8.97
N GLN A 178 -13.41 0.27 8.44
CA GLN A 178 -14.84 0.53 8.60
C GLN A 178 -15.21 0.64 10.08
N GLN A 179 -14.78 -0.33 10.89
CA GLN A 179 -15.06 -0.33 12.32
C GLN A 179 -14.46 0.91 13.01
N ASN A 180 -13.18 1.18 12.80
CA ASN A 180 -12.51 2.32 13.42
C ASN A 180 -13.16 3.66 13.07
N MET A 181 -13.56 3.85 11.80
CA MET A 181 -14.20 5.10 11.38
C MET A 181 -15.63 5.24 11.90
N LEU A 182 -16.37 4.14 12.08
CA LEU A 182 -17.68 4.16 12.72
C LEU A 182 -17.54 4.53 14.20
N ASP A 183 -16.58 3.94 14.90
CA ASP A 183 -16.31 4.24 16.32
C ASP A 183 -15.88 5.70 16.50
N GLU A 184 -14.94 6.20 15.69
CA GLU A 184 -14.51 7.62 15.69
C GLU A 184 -15.69 8.59 15.43
N ARG A 185 -16.65 8.20 14.58
CA ARG A 185 -17.86 9.00 14.31
C ARG A 185 -18.84 8.99 15.48
N MET A 186 -18.99 7.86 16.16
CA MET A 186 -19.82 7.78 17.37
C MET A 186 -19.26 8.62 18.51
N GLU A 187 -17.94 8.59 18.72
CA GLU A 187 -17.26 9.42 19.73
C GLU A 187 -17.35 10.92 19.41
N THR A 188 -17.34 11.30 18.13
CA THR A 188 -17.40 12.71 17.71
C THR A 188 -18.80 13.27 17.59
N ALA A 189 -19.83 12.44 17.39
CA ALA A 189 -21.24 12.86 17.47
C ALA A 189 -21.63 13.38 18.87
N GLU A 190 -20.83 13.08 19.90
CA GLU A 190 -20.97 13.64 21.26
C GLU A 190 -20.22 14.98 21.46
N GLN A 191 -19.54 15.52 20.43
CA GLN A 191 -18.88 16.84 20.45
C GLN A 191 -19.33 17.73 19.27
N PRO A 192 -20.07 18.84 19.50
CA PRO A 192 -20.85 19.50 18.44
C PRO A 192 -20.07 20.43 17.50
N ASP A 193 -18.74 20.39 17.42
CA ASP A 193 -17.99 21.27 16.51
C ASP A 193 -16.72 20.58 15.98
N LYS A 194 -16.81 20.01 14.77
CA LYS A 194 -15.63 19.78 13.92
C LYS A 194 -15.75 20.58 12.62
N PRO A 195 -14.71 21.32 12.22
CA PRO A 195 -14.69 22.04 10.96
C PRO A 195 -14.74 21.06 9.80
N GLN A 196 -15.68 21.26 8.88
CA GLN A 196 -15.67 20.59 7.58
C GLN A 196 -14.36 20.93 6.87
N LEU A 197 -13.55 19.92 6.57
CA LEU A 197 -12.45 20.06 5.62
C LEU A 197 -13.07 20.31 4.23
N SER A 198 -13.36 21.58 3.95
CA SER A 198 -13.62 22.02 2.58
C SER A 198 -12.32 21.94 1.80
N ARG A 199 -12.10 20.84 1.08
CA ARG A 199 -11.20 20.83 -0.06
C ARG A 199 -11.91 20.22 -1.25
N ALA A 200 -12.63 21.09 -1.94
CA ALA A 200 -12.63 21.05 -3.39
C ALA A 200 -11.16 20.94 -3.84
N VAL A 201 -10.85 19.88 -4.59
CA VAL A 201 -9.63 19.82 -5.39
C VAL A 201 -9.69 21.05 -6.29
N ASN A 202 -8.86 22.04 -5.98
CA ASN A 202 -8.88 23.33 -6.65
C ASN A 202 -8.13 23.13 -7.97
N PHE A 203 -8.88 22.83 -9.04
CA PHE A 203 -8.34 22.77 -10.39
C PHE A 203 -7.88 24.17 -10.80
N GLY A 204 -6.63 24.47 -10.49
CA GLY A 204 -5.95 25.65 -10.98
C GLY A 204 -5.90 25.60 -12.50
N SER A 205 -6.80 26.34 -13.13
CA SER A 205 -6.67 26.82 -14.50
C SER A 205 -5.32 27.53 -14.66
N MET A 206 -4.30 26.81 -15.09
CA MET A 206 -3.13 27.43 -15.71
C MET A 206 -3.42 27.59 -17.21
N ARG A 207 -3.62 28.86 -17.59
CA ARG A 207 -3.50 29.35 -18.96
C ARG A 207 -2.04 29.40 -19.37
#